data_AF-A0A6H1ZE28-F1
#
_entry.id   AF-A0A6H1ZE28-F1
#
_cell.length_a   1.000
_cell.length_b   1.000
_cell.length_c   1.000
_cell.angle_alpha   90.00
_cell.angle_beta   90.00
_cell.angle_gamma   90.00
#
_symmetry.space_group_name_H-M   'P 1'
#
loop_
_entity.id
_entity.type
_entity.pdbx_description
1 polymer ?
#
loop_
_entity_poly.entity_id
_entity_poly.type
_entity_poly.pdbx_seq_one_letter_code
_entity_poly.pdbx_strand_id
1 'polypeptide(L)'
;MNPIFTGEIIKGKLKLDNPHKYLVQIAALNGKKIELVLRRRKSKRSLAQNAAYWGIAIEILKNHLGYDKDEMHHALKVKFASKTDPDTGLVIVESTTKMDTKRFIEYYESIQRWAAEFLDCYIPSPNESDYQDGDFK
;
A
#
# COMPACT_ATOMS: atom_id res chain seq x y z
N MET A 1 -2.20 -7.09 18.77
CA MET A 1 -2.50 -6.08 17.73
C MET A 1 -2.87 -4.78 18.43
N ASN A 2 -2.20 -3.66 18.14
CA ASN A 2 -2.52 -2.38 18.76
C ASN A 2 -3.74 -1.77 18.04
N PRO A 3 -4.87 -1.56 18.71
CA PRO A 3 -6.06 -1.01 18.07
C PRO A 3 -5.82 0.45 17.67
N ILE A 4 -6.21 0.77 16.44
CA ILE A 4 -6.15 2.11 15.89
C ILE A 4 -7.51 2.77 16.12
N PHE A 5 -7.50 3.92 16.78
CA PHE A 5 -8.68 4.77 16.90
C PHE A 5 -8.76 5.73 15.73
N THR A 6 -9.93 5.83 15.12
CA THR A 6 -10.21 6.78 14.05
C THR A 6 -11.14 7.88 14.54
N GLY A 7 -11.05 9.04 13.90
CA GLY A 7 -11.83 10.21 14.24
C GLY A 7 -11.52 11.36 13.28
N GLU A 8 -12.26 12.44 13.41
CA GLU A 8 -12.12 13.66 12.63
C GLU A 8 -11.64 14.81 13.51
N ILE A 9 -10.77 15.67 12.98
CA ILE A 9 -10.37 16.90 13.67
C ILE A 9 -11.33 18.01 13.26
N ILE A 10 -12.19 18.42 14.20
CA ILE A 10 -13.15 19.50 14.01
C ILE A 10 -12.76 20.64 14.94
N LYS A 11 -12.43 21.81 14.37
CA LYS A 11 -12.02 23.01 15.13
C LYS A 11 -10.89 22.74 16.13
N GLY A 12 -9.89 21.95 15.72
CA GLY A 12 -8.74 21.60 16.57
C GLY A 12 -9.02 20.55 17.66
N LYS A 13 -10.24 20.01 17.74
CA LYS A 13 -10.60 18.94 18.67
C LYS A 13 -10.75 17.61 17.91
N LEU A 14 -10.09 16.56 18.41
CA LEU A 14 -10.25 15.20 17.88
C LEU A 14 -11.60 14.64 18.34
N LYS A 15 -12.53 14.48 17.39
CA LYS A 15 -13.79 13.77 17.60
C LYS A 15 -13.58 12.32 17.18
N LEU A 16 -13.49 11.42 18.14
CA LEU A 16 -13.32 9.99 17.89
C LEU A 16 -14.61 9.35 17.38
N ASP A 17 -14.48 8.41 16.44
CA ASP A 17 -15.60 7.65 15.89
C ASP A 17 -16.21 6.72 16.97
N ASN A 18 -15.39 6.21 17.89
CA ASN A 18 -15.83 5.33 18.97
C ASN A 18 -15.18 5.74 20.32
N PRO A 19 -15.78 6.70 21.04
CA PRO A 19 -15.21 7.26 22.27
C PRO A 19 -15.18 6.25 23.43
N HIS A 20 -16.17 5.35 23.53
CA HIS A 20 -16.23 4.36 24.62
C HIS A 20 -15.04 3.40 24.59
N LYS A 21 -14.72 2.87 23.40
CA LYS A 21 -13.59 1.96 23.23
C LYS A 21 -12.25 2.63 23.57
N TYR A 22 -12.12 3.92 23.27
CA TYR A 22 -10.95 4.73 23.61
C TYR A 22 -10.77 4.91 25.11
N LEU A 23 -11.84 5.26 25.83
CA LEU A 23 -11.79 5.47 27.28
C LEU A 23 -11.41 4.19 28.04
N VAL A 24 -11.99 3.04 27.67
CA VAL A 24 -11.64 1.73 28.25
C VAL A 24 -10.15 1.44 28.09
N GLN A 25 -9.59 1.76 26.92
CA GLN A 25 -8.20 1.46 26.65
C GLN A 25 -7.23 2.42 27.34
N ILE A 26 -7.58 3.70 27.48
CA ILE A 26 -6.80 4.64 28.30
C ILE A 26 -6.79 4.22 29.77
N ALA A 27 -7.94 3.80 30.30
CA ALA A 27 -8.01 3.33 31.68
C ALA A 27 -7.09 2.12 31.93
N ALA A 28 -7.02 1.19 30.96
CA ALA A 28 -6.14 0.02 31.02
C ALA A 28 -4.63 0.35 30.92
N LEU A 29 -4.28 1.56 30.46
CA LEU A 29 -2.89 2.03 30.33
C LEU A 29 -2.46 2.97 31.47
N ASN A 30 -3.28 3.10 32.52
CA ASN A 30 -2.96 3.95 33.66
C ASN A 30 -1.59 3.58 34.28
N GLY A 31 -0.77 4.59 34.55
CA GLY A 31 0.58 4.41 35.10
C GLY A 31 1.66 3.94 34.12
N LYS A 32 1.34 3.75 32.83
CA LYS A 32 2.31 3.37 31.79
C LYS A 32 2.71 4.58 30.94
N LYS A 33 3.97 4.62 30.50
CA LYS A 33 4.40 5.56 29.45
C LYS A 33 3.84 5.11 28.12
N ILE A 34 3.17 6.01 27.41
CA ILE A 34 2.52 5.72 26.13
C ILE A 34 2.99 6.69 25.05
N GLU A 35 3.00 6.21 23.81
CA GLU A 35 3.23 7.02 22.61
C GLU A 35 1.90 7.18 21.87
N LEU A 36 1.55 8.43 21.51
CA LEU A 36 0.36 8.75 20.74
C LEU A 36 0.75 9.17 19.32
N VAL A 37 0.33 8.41 18.32
CA VAL A 37 0.60 8.70 16.91
C VAL A 37 -0.65 9.25 16.23
N LEU A 38 -0.62 10.53 15.86
CA LEU A 38 -1.65 11.16 15.03
C LEU A 38 -1.27 11.04 13.55
N ARG A 39 -2.14 10.43 12.74
CA ARG A 39 -1.91 10.29 11.29
C ARG A 39 -3.21 10.45 10.52
N ARG A 40 -3.11 10.90 9.27
CA ARG A 40 -4.24 10.88 8.34
C ARG A 40 -4.71 9.45 8.13
N ARG A 41 -6.03 9.24 8.16
CA ARG A 41 -6.63 7.94 7.86
C ARG A 41 -6.41 7.62 6.38
N LYS A 42 -5.87 6.43 6.09
CA LYS A 42 -5.81 5.90 4.72
C LYS A 42 -7.13 5.21 4.37
N SER A 43 -7.52 5.28 3.10
CA SER A 43 -8.72 4.59 2.61
C SER A 43 -8.53 3.07 2.66
N LYS A 44 -9.61 2.31 2.88
CA LYS A 44 -9.57 0.84 2.84
C LYS A 44 -9.09 0.34 1.47
N ARG A 45 -9.53 0.99 0.38
CA ARG A 45 -9.10 0.69 -0.99
C ARG A 45 -7.58 0.77 -1.17
N SER A 46 -6.92 1.81 -0.63
CA SER A 46 -5.46 1.93 -0.72
C SER A 46 -4.72 0.82 0.05
N LEU A 47 -5.28 0.34 1.17
CA LEU A 47 -4.71 -0.80 1.90
C LEU A 47 -4.84 -2.11 1.12
N ALA A 48 -6.00 -2.35 0.48
CA ALA A 48 -6.21 -3.51 -0.39
C ALA A 48 -5.27 -3.49 -1.59
N GLN A 49 -5.11 -2.34 -2.25
CA GLN A 49 -4.15 -2.15 -3.35
C GLN A 49 -2.71 -2.44 -2.93
N ASN A 50 -2.29 -1.94 -1.76
CA ASN A 50 -0.96 -2.24 -1.24
C ASN A 50 -0.79 -3.72 -0.89
N ALA A 51 -1.81 -4.36 -0.33
CA ALA A 51 -1.78 -5.80 -0.06
C ALA A 51 -1.68 -6.63 -1.35
N ALA A 52 -2.47 -6.31 -2.38
CA ALA A 52 -2.41 -6.96 -3.68
C ALA A 52 -1.04 -6.77 -4.36
N TYR A 53 -0.45 -5.58 -4.26
CA TYR A 53 0.91 -5.35 -4.76
C TYR A 53 1.94 -6.29 -4.15
N TRP A 54 1.98 -6.38 -2.83
CA TRP A 54 2.98 -7.19 -2.14
C TRP A 54 2.68 -8.69 -2.15
N GLY A 55 1.40 -9.08 -2.15
CA GLY A 55 0.97 -10.48 -2.04
C GLY A 55 0.69 -11.16 -3.37
N ILE A 56 0.44 -10.39 -4.44
CA ILE A 56 0.12 -10.92 -5.77
C ILE A 56 1.23 -10.52 -6.74
N ALA A 57 1.35 -9.23 -7.08
CA ALA A 57 2.26 -8.79 -8.13
C ALA A 57 3.72 -9.13 -7.84
N ILE A 58 4.20 -8.81 -6.64
CA ILE A 58 5.58 -9.10 -6.24
C ILE A 58 5.83 -10.60 -6.13
N GLU A 59 4.90 -11.38 -5.57
CA GLU A 59 5.07 -12.83 -5.42
C GLU A 59 5.11 -13.54 -6.77
N ILE A 60 4.23 -13.17 -7.70
CA ILE A 60 4.23 -13.72 -9.07
C ILE A 60 5.56 -13.39 -9.77
N LEU A 61 5.95 -12.11 -9.77
CA LEU A 61 7.12 -11.65 -10.52
C LEU A 61 8.44 -12.15 -9.92
N LYS A 62 8.56 -12.20 -8.59
CA LYS A 62 9.79 -12.70 -7.96
C LYS A 62 10.00 -14.19 -8.29
N ASN A 63 8.92 -14.98 -8.28
CA ASN A 63 8.98 -16.41 -8.60
C ASN A 63 9.27 -16.64 -10.09
N HIS A 64 8.73 -15.78 -10.96
CA HIS A 64 8.95 -15.86 -12.39
C HIS A 64 10.37 -15.45 -12.79
N LEU A 65 10.95 -14.43 -12.16
CA LEU A 65 12.25 -13.85 -12.51
C LEU A 65 13.41 -14.31 -11.62
N GLY A 66 13.13 -15.02 -10.52
CA GLY A 66 14.13 -15.53 -9.58
C GLY A 66 14.75 -14.48 -8.67
N TYR A 67 14.05 -13.37 -8.40
CA TYR A 67 14.52 -12.30 -7.51
C TYR A 67 14.03 -12.50 -6.07
N ASP A 68 14.71 -11.85 -5.11
CA ASP A 68 14.11 -11.65 -3.79
C ASP A 68 12.96 -10.62 -3.85
N LYS A 69 12.09 -10.64 -2.84
CA LYS A 69 10.98 -9.72 -2.70
C LYS A 69 11.41 -8.25 -2.75
N ASP A 70 12.47 -7.89 -2.03
CA ASP A 70 12.93 -6.50 -1.95
C ASP A 70 13.65 -6.07 -3.24
N GLU A 71 14.37 -6.98 -3.87
CA GLU A 71 15.00 -6.78 -5.18
C GLU A 71 13.95 -6.55 -6.26
N MET A 72 12.90 -7.38 -6.29
CA MET A 72 11.79 -7.24 -7.24
C MET A 72 11.07 -5.91 -7.03
N HIS A 73 10.81 -5.53 -5.78
CA HIS A 73 10.23 -4.24 -5.45
C HIS A 73 11.10 -3.08 -5.96
N HIS A 74 12.41 -3.15 -5.72
CA HIS A 74 13.36 -2.13 -6.15
C HIS A 74 13.45 -2.03 -7.68
N ALA A 75 13.55 -3.16 -8.37
CA ALA A 75 13.62 -3.21 -9.83
C ALA A 75 12.37 -2.60 -10.49
N LEU A 76 11.17 -2.91 -9.99
CA LEU A 76 9.93 -2.31 -10.50
C LEU A 76 9.88 -0.81 -10.26
N LYS A 77 10.38 -0.34 -9.11
CA LYS A 77 10.47 1.09 -8.84
C LYS A 77 11.42 1.81 -9.78
N VAL A 78 12.60 1.25 -10.02
CA VAL A 78 13.55 1.82 -10.99
C VAL A 78 12.91 1.87 -12.38
N LYS A 79 12.17 0.83 -12.77
CA LYS A 79 11.56 0.74 -14.10
C LYS A 79 10.35 1.65 -14.31
N PHE A 80 9.42 1.73 -13.35
CA PHE A 80 8.11 2.40 -13.55
C PHE A 80 7.86 3.59 -12.61
N ALA A 81 8.74 3.79 -11.63
CA ALA A 81 8.65 4.86 -10.65
C ALA A 81 9.93 5.69 -10.56
N SER A 82 10.72 5.75 -11.64
CA SER A 82 11.86 6.64 -11.73
C SER A 82 11.58 7.81 -12.67
N LYS A 83 12.23 8.94 -12.40
CA LYS A 83 12.26 10.10 -13.28
C LYS A 83 13.69 10.60 -13.39
N THR A 84 14.09 11.03 -14.58
CA THR A 84 15.37 11.72 -14.76
C THR A 84 15.17 13.19 -14.45
N ASP A 85 16.01 13.73 -13.57
CA ASP A 85 16.08 15.15 -13.32
C ASP A 85 16.73 15.86 -14.53
N PRO A 86 16.02 16.77 -15.22
CA PRO A 86 16.54 17.43 -16.41
C PRO A 86 17.76 18.34 -16.13
N ASP A 87 17.90 18.83 -14.90
CA ASP A 87 18.96 19.79 -14.55
C ASP A 87 20.25 19.07 -14.13
N THR A 88 20.13 17.91 -13.48
CA THR A 88 21.29 17.15 -12.94
C THR A 88 21.60 15.88 -13.72
N GLY A 89 20.68 15.40 -14.56
CA GLY A 89 20.78 14.12 -15.25
C GLY A 89 20.62 12.90 -14.34
N LEU A 90 20.37 13.09 -13.04
CA LEU A 90 20.27 12.00 -12.07
C LEU A 90 18.90 11.31 -12.15
N VAL A 91 18.91 9.98 -12.00
CA VAL A 91 17.69 9.17 -11.93
C VAL A 91 17.17 9.16 -10.50
N ILE A 92 16.02 9.77 -10.29
CA ILE A 92 15.34 9.86 -9.00
C ILE A 92 14.23 8.82 -8.95
N VAL A 93 14.36 7.86 -8.03
CA VAL A 93 13.34 6.84 -7.78
C VAL A 93 12.31 7.35 -6.76
N GLU A 94 11.05 7.41 -7.16
CA GLU A 94 9.92 7.80 -6.31
C GLU A 94 9.72 6.79 -5.17
N SER A 95 9.42 7.28 -3.98
CA SER A 95 9.04 6.42 -2.87
C SER A 95 7.58 6.01 -2.99
N THR A 96 7.31 4.69 -3.00
CA THR A 96 5.94 4.14 -3.01
C THR A 96 5.12 4.59 -1.79
N THR A 97 5.78 4.92 -0.67
CA THR A 97 5.12 5.47 0.52
C THR A 97 4.63 6.91 0.34
N LYS A 98 5.14 7.63 -0.65
CA LYS A 98 4.78 9.01 -0.98
C LYS A 98 3.82 9.11 -2.17
N MET A 99 3.62 8.04 -2.93
CA MET A 99 2.64 7.98 -4.02
C MET A 99 1.23 8.20 -3.47
N ASP A 100 0.44 8.99 -4.19
CA ASP A 100 -0.99 9.05 -3.95
C ASP A 100 -1.71 7.84 -4.56
N THR A 101 -3.01 7.71 -4.29
CA THR A 101 -3.80 6.57 -4.77
C THR A 101 -3.85 6.48 -6.29
N LYS A 102 -3.89 7.62 -7.00
CA LYS A 102 -3.98 7.64 -8.46
C LYS A 102 -2.65 7.20 -9.08
N ARG A 103 -1.54 7.77 -8.60
CA ARG A 103 -0.18 7.42 -9.03
C ARG A 103 0.12 5.95 -8.79
N PHE A 104 -0.33 5.39 -7.66
CA PHE A 104 -0.13 3.97 -7.36
C PHE A 104 -0.93 3.06 -8.30
N ILE A 105 -2.14 3.44 -8.70
CA ILE A 105 -2.93 2.69 -9.70
C ILE A 105 -2.20 2.68 -11.04
N GLU A 106 -1.77 3.85 -11.53
CA GLU A 106 -1.02 3.97 -12.79
C GLU A 106 0.29 3.16 -12.76
N TYR A 107 0.99 3.18 -11.62
CA TYR A 107 2.18 2.35 -11.40
C TYR A 107 1.86 0.86 -11.48
N TYR A 108 0.78 0.40 -10.85
CA TYR A 108 0.36 -1.00 -10.88
C TYR A 108 -0.05 -1.45 -12.29
N GLU A 109 -0.84 -0.65 -13.01
CA GLU A 109 -1.24 -0.93 -14.38
C GLU A 109 -0.04 -1.01 -15.34
N SER A 110 0.98 -0.17 -15.12
CA SER A 110 2.23 -0.23 -15.90
C SER A 110 2.96 -1.56 -15.70
N ILE A 111 2.94 -2.10 -14.47
CA ILE A 111 3.52 -3.41 -14.15
C ILE A 111 2.71 -4.53 -14.80
N GLN A 112 1.38 -4.49 -14.70
CA GLN A 112 0.51 -5.51 -15.32
C GLN A 112 0.73 -5.59 -16.82
N ARG A 113 0.75 -4.42 -17.49
CA ARG A 113 0.96 -4.35 -18.94
C ARG A 113 2.31 -4.92 -19.33
N TRP A 114 3.38 -4.51 -18.65
CA TRP A 114 4.72 -5.02 -18.94
C TRP A 114 4.84 -6.52 -18.69
N ALA A 115 4.26 -7.03 -17.60
CA ALA A 115 4.29 -8.46 -17.30
C ALA A 115 3.55 -9.28 -18.38
N ALA A 116 2.39 -8.80 -18.86
CA ALA A 116 1.66 -9.45 -19.92
C ALA A 116 2.40 -9.39 -21.28
N GLU A 117 2.94 -8.22 -21.64
CA GLU A 117 3.56 -8.01 -22.96
C GLU A 117 4.94 -8.67 -23.09
N PHE A 118 5.75 -8.68 -22.03
CA PHE A 118 7.16 -9.08 -22.11
C PHE A 118 7.50 -10.37 -21.36
N LEU A 119 6.69 -10.75 -20.37
CA LEU A 119 6.92 -11.96 -19.57
C LEU A 119 5.86 -13.04 -19.80
N ASP A 120 4.88 -12.77 -20.67
CA ASP A 120 3.69 -13.61 -20.87
C ASP A 120 3.04 -14.02 -19.52
N CYS A 121 3.04 -13.06 -18.58
CA CYS A 121 2.67 -13.29 -17.20
C CYS A 121 1.47 -12.42 -16.80
N TYR A 122 0.38 -13.07 -16.40
CA TYR A 122 -0.83 -12.38 -15.95
C TYR A 122 -0.72 -11.96 -14.47
N ILE A 123 -1.01 -10.70 -14.18
CA ILE A 123 -1.10 -10.15 -12.82
C ILE A 123 -2.54 -9.65 -12.60
N PRO A 124 -3.31 -10.28 -11.68
CA PRO A 124 -4.69 -9.89 -11.35
C PRO A 124 -4.83 -8.45 -10.85
N SER A 125 -6.00 -7.84 -11.04
CA SER A 125 -6.25 -6.49 -10.50
C SER A 125 -6.50 -6.51 -8.97
N PRO A 126 -6.15 -5.44 -8.23
CA PRO A 126 -6.35 -5.41 -6.77
C PRO A 126 -7.79 -5.51 -6.27
N ASN A 127 -8.76 -5.24 -7.15
CA ASN A 127 -10.20 -5.35 -6.83
C ASN A 127 -10.79 -6.68 -7.31
N GLU A 128 -10.01 -7.50 -8.03
CA GLU A 128 -10.43 -8.78 -8.59
C GLU A 128 -10.25 -9.92 -7.58
N SER A 129 -9.37 -9.74 -6.58
CA SER A 129 -9.16 -10.66 -5.47
C SER A 129 -10.31 -10.73 -4.44
N ASP A 130 -11.41 -9.99 -4.66
CA ASP A 130 -12.67 -10.17 -3.91
C ASP A 130 -13.63 -11.14 -4.63
N TYR A 131 -13.26 -11.70 -5.80
CA TYR A 131 -14.03 -12.76 -6.46
C TYR A 131 -13.77 -14.09 -5.75
N GLN A 132 -14.75 -14.47 -4.93
CA GLN A 132 -14.81 -15.72 -4.17
C GLN A 132 -14.62 -16.92 -5.10
N ASP A 133 -13.95 -17.96 -4.57
CA ASP A 133 -14.03 -19.33 -5.03
C ASP A 133 -15.48 -19.69 -5.45
N GLY A 134 -15.72 -19.87 -6.74
CA GLY A 134 -17.04 -20.21 -7.25
C GLY A 134 -17.22 -19.87 -8.72
N ASP A 135 -16.60 -20.65 -9.59
CA ASP A 135 -17.20 -21.19 -10.82
C ASP A 135 -16.11 -21.70 -11.76
N PHE A 136 -15.64 -22.92 -11.47
CA PHE A 136 -15.29 -23.85 -12.55
C PHE A 136 -16.57 -24.64 -12.86
N LYS A 137 -17.12 -24.42 -14.06
CA LYS A 137 -17.93 -25.43 -14.73
C LYS A 137 -17.09 -26.12 -15.79
#